data_AF-A0A8X7Z8N8-F1
#
_entry.id   AF-A0A8X7Z8N8-F1
#
_cell.length_a   1.000
_cell.length_b   1.000
_cell.length_c   1.000
_cell.angle_alpha   90.00
_cell.angle_beta   90.00
_cell.angle_gamma   90.00
#
_symmetry.space_group_name_H-M   'P 1'
#
loop_
_entity.id
_entity.type
_entity.pdbx_description
1 polymer ?
#
loop_
_entity_poly.entity_id
_entity_poly.type
_entity_poly.pdbx_seq_one_letter_code
_entity_poly.pdbx_strand_id
1 'polypeptide(L)'
;MHVKALLVDVLLRSSIKLFSVFIITGNNEVTVLVNDAEKGSDIDPQEAQQTLEIAGANLRKAEGKRQIIKANLALRRARARVEAINVIS
;
A
#
# COMPACT_ATOMS: atom_id res chain seq x y z
N MET A 1 10.82 -17.61 9.15
CA MET A 1 10.06 -16.50 9.77
C MET A 1 10.88 -15.23 9.97
N HIS A 2 12.19 -15.30 10.25
CA HIS A 2 13.03 -14.13 10.56
C HIS A 2 13.28 -13.15 9.40
N VAL A 3 13.42 -13.62 8.16
CA VAL A 3 13.67 -12.75 6.99
C VAL A 3 12.45 -11.91 6.61
N LYS A 4 11.23 -12.47 6.75
CA LYS A 4 9.97 -11.72 6.50
C LYS A 4 9.80 -10.57 7.50
N ALA A 5 10.14 -10.79 8.78
CA ALA A 5 10.01 -9.76 9.81
C ALA A 5 11.02 -8.61 9.62
N LEU A 6 12.28 -8.95 9.28
CA LEU A 6 13.33 -7.96 9.03
C LEU A 6 13.03 -7.07 7.81
N LEU A 7 12.44 -7.66 6.76
CA LEU A 7 12.10 -6.92 5.54
C LEU A 7 10.89 -6.00 5.73
N VAL A 8 9.88 -6.44 6.51
CA VAL A 8 8.78 -5.55 6.92
C VAL A 8 9.33 -4.35 7.68
N ASP A 9 10.33 -4.56 8.55
CA ASP A 9 10.95 -3.49 9.34
C ASP A 9 11.76 -2.51 8.45
N VAL A 10 12.52 -3.01 7.47
CA VAL A 10 13.27 -2.16 6.50
C VAL A 10 12.32 -1.37 5.58
N LEU A 11 11.24 -1.98 5.11
CA LEU A 11 10.25 -1.30 4.27
C LEU A 11 9.44 -0.28 5.07
N LEU A 12 9.13 -0.54 6.35
CA LEU A 12 8.51 0.44 7.24
C LEU A 12 9.40 1.67 7.44
N ARG A 13 10.71 1.46 7.57
CA ARG A 13 11.70 2.55 7.74
C ARG A 13 11.97 3.33 6.46
N SER A 14 11.57 2.80 5.30
CA SER A 14 11.91 3.34 3.98
C SER A 14 10.69 3.79 3.21
N SER A 15 9.66 4.41 3.81
CA SER A 15 8.59 5.19 3.14
C SER A 15 7.95 4.59 1.86
N ILE A 16 8.02 3.27 1.66
CA ILE A 16 7.63 2.56 0.43
C ILE A 16 6.60 1.51 0.85
N LYS A 17 5.36 1.67 0.38
CA LYS A 17 4.28 0.72 0.63
C LYS A 17 3.90 -0.06 -0.61
N LEU A 18 3.63 -1.34 -0.41
CA LEU A 18 3.57 -2.34 -1.47
C LEU A 18 2.32 -3.21 -1.26
N PHE A 19 1.48 -3.32 -2.29
CA PHE A 19 0.17 -3.99 -2.18
C PHE A 19 0.17 -5.47 -2.57
N SER A 20 1.23 -5.91 -3.23
CA SER A 20 1.55 -7.31 -3.50
C SER A 20 3.05 -7.36 -3.74
N VAL A 21 3.73 -8.29 -3.07
CA VAL A 21 5.19 -8.30 -2.96
C VAL A 21 5.69 -9.71 -3.26
N PHE A 22 6.46 -9.84 -4.33
CA PHE A 22 7.27 -11.03 -4.59
C PHE A 22 8.72 -10.71 -4.27
N ILE A 23 9.36 -11.54 -3.46
CA ILE A 23 10.69 -11.25 -2.91
C ILE A 23 11.63 -12.33 -3.40
N ILE A 24 12.67 -11.91 -4.11
CA ILE A 24 13.78 -12.76 -4.52
C ILE A 24 14.98 -12.37 -3.68
N THR A 25 15.57 -13.32 -2.98
CA THR A 25 16.76 -13.11 -2.14
C THR A 25 17.94 -13.89 -2.72
N GLY A 26 19.07 -13.23 -2.96
CA GLY A 26 20.31 -13.85 -3.44
C GLY A 26 21.47 -12.87 -3.39
N ASN A 27 22.70 -13.34 -3.18
CA ASN A 27 23.93 -12.52 -3.15
C ASN A 27 23.84 -11.22 -2.31
N ASN A 28 23.37 -11.30 -1.06
CA ASN A 28 23.17 -10.12 -0.19
C ASN A 28 22.21 -9.05 -0.76
N GLU A 29 21.50 -9.33 -1.84
CA GLU A 29 20.51 -8.47 -2.47
C GLU A 29 19.10 -8.98 -2.18
N VAL A 30 18.17 -8.03 -1.98
CA VAL A 30 16.74 -8.32 -1.86
C VAL A 30 16.01 -7.57 -2.96
N THR A 31 15.52 -8.30 -3.96
CA THR A 31 14.68 -7.75 -5.02
C THR A 31 13.22 -7.85 -4.62
N VAL A 32 12.51 -6.72 -4.58
CA VAL A 32 11.10 -6.64 -4.22
C VAL A 32 10.28 -6.25 -5.46
N LEU A 33 9.55 -7.21 -6.02
CA LEU A 33 8.65 -7.00 -7.15
C LEU A 33 7.25 -6.65 -6.67
N VAL A 34 6.74 -5.52 -7.15
CA VAL A 34 5.52 -4.91 -6.61
C VAL A 34 4.64 -4.40 -7.73
N ASN A 35 3.34 -4.63 -7.58
CA ASN A 35 2.39 -4.30 -8.64
C ASN A 35 2.12 -2.80 -8.77
N ASP A 36 2.40 -2.03 -7.73
CA ASP A 36 2.21 -0.57 -7.65
C ASP A 36 3.11 -0.07 -6.52
N ALA A 37 3.92 0.95 -6.77
CA ALA A 37 4.77 1.58 -5.77
C ALA A 37 4.76 3.10 -5.97
N GLU A 38 4.52 3.82 -4.88
CA GLU A 38 4.51 5.27 -4.83
C GLU A 38 5.39 5.69 -3.67
N LYS A 39 6.29 6.65 -3.89
CA LYS A 39 7.14 7.18 -2.82
C LYS A 39 6.27 8.05 -1.92
N GLY A 40 6.34 7.84 -0.62
CA GLY A 40 5.52 8.66 0.29
C GLY A 40 5.85 10.16 0.29
N SER A 41 7.02 10.59 -0.21
CA SER A 41 7.36 12.00 -0.44
C SER A 41 6.55 12.66 -1.55
N ASP A 42 6.05 11.86 -2.48
CA ASP A 42 5.34 12.33 -3.68
C ASP A 42 3.81 12.26 -3.47
N ILE A 43 3.37 11.76 -2.31
CA ILE A 43 1.94 11.64 -1.97
C ILE A 43 1.46 12.95 -1.35
N ASP A 44 0.50 13.60 -2.01
CA ASP A 44 -0.23 14.74 -1.44
C ASP A 44 -1.17 14.27 -0.30
N PRO A 45 -1.06 14.82 0.93
CA PRO A 45 -1.89 14.44 2.06
C PRO A 45 -3.38 14.66 1.85
N GLN A 46 -3.77 15.74 1.18
CA GLN A 46 -5.17 16.05 0.89
C GLN A 46 -5.71 15.09 -0.18
N GLU A 47 -4.93 14.81 -1.23
CA GLU A 47 -5.34 13.86 -2.28
C GLU A 47 -5.49 12.43 -1.74
N ALA A 48 -4.59 12.00 -0.85
CA ALA A 48 -4.66 10.70 -0.20
C ALA A 48 -5.93 10.56 0.65
N GLN A 49 -6.27 11.58 1.42
CA GLN A 49 -7.46 11.58 2.28
C GLN A 49 -8.76 11.59 1.45
N GLN A 50 -8.82 12.40 0.38
CA GLN A 50 -9.96 12.41 -0.54
C GLN A 50 -10.13 11.06 -1.24
N THR A 51 -9.02 10.46 -1.67
CA THR A 51 -9.02 9.13 -2.29
C THR A 51 -9.56 8.06 -1.33
N LEU A 52 -9.25 8.15 -0.04
CA LEU A 52 -9.77 7.25 0.99
C LEU A 52 -11.29 7.36 1.14
N GLU A 53 -11.82 8.58 1.17
CA GLU A 53 -13.26 8.83 1.28
C GLU A 53 -14.02 8.32 0.05
N ILE A 54 -13.50 8.60 -1.15
CA ILE A 54 -14.08 8.13 -2.41
C ILE A 54 -14.06 6.60 -2.47
N ALA A 55 -12.95 5.96 -2.11
CA ALA A 55 -12.85 4.51 -2.09
C ALA A 55 -13.82 3.88 -1.08
N GLY A 56 -14.02 4.51 0.08
CA GLY A 56 -14.99 4.09 1.08
C GLY A 56 -16.43 4.20 0.55
N ALA A 57 -16.78 5.31 -0.10
CA ALA A 57 -18.08 5.49 -0.72
C ALA A 57 -18.34 4.47 -1.85
N ASN A 58 -17.33 4.19 -2.67
CA ASN A 58 -17.42 3.21 -3.76
C ASN A 58 -17.60 1.78 -3.24
N LEU A 59 -16.99 1.42 -2.10
CA LEU A 59 -17.23 0.14 -1.46
C LEU A 59 -18.69 0.01 -0.97
N ARG A 60 -19.26 1.09 -0.41
CA ARG A 60 -20.66 1.10 0.06
C ARG A 60 -21.67 0.98 -1.09
N LYS A 61 -21.31 1.48 -2.28
CA LYS A 61 -22.12 1.38 -3.51
C LYS A 61 -21.90 0.08 -4.29
N ALA A 62 -20.92 -0.75 -3.91
CA ALA A 62 -20.61 -1.97 -4.63
C ALA A 62 -21.55 -3.11 -4.22
N GLU A 63 -22.34 -3.62 -5.17
CA GLU A 63 -23.32 -4.68 -4.91
C GLU A 63 -22.83 -6.05 -5.42
N GLY A 64 -22.04 -6.08 -6.50
CA GLY A 64 -21.53 -7.33 -7.08
C GLY A 64 -20.28 -7.86 -6.37
N LYS A 65 -20.16 -9.19 -6.19
CA LYS A 65 -18.98 -9.84 -5.57
C LYS A 65 -17.64 -9.37 -6.15
N ARG A 66 -17.54 -9.26 -7.48
CA ARG A 66 -16.33 -8.78 -8.16
C ARG A 66 -16.08 -7.28 -7.93
N GLN A 67 -17.14 -6.48 -7.87
CA GLN A 67 -17.05 -5.04 -7.56
C GLN A 67 -16.62 -4.82 -6.11
N ILE A 68 -17.18 -5.57 -5.16
CA ILE A 68 -16.81 -5.53 -3.74
C ILE A 68 -15.32 -5.87 -3.55
N ILE A 69 -14.80 -6.87 -4.26
CA ILE A 69 -13.37 -7.23 -4.19
C ILE A 69 -12.49 -6.09 -4.72
N LYS A 70 -12.84 -5.51 -5.87
CA LYS A 70 -12.09 -4.38 -6.44
C LYS A 70 -12.17 -3.13 -5.55
N ALA A 71 -13.35 -2.81 -5.02
CA ALA A 71 -13.55 -1.67 -4.13
C ALA A 71 -12.82 -1.86 -2.80
N ASN A 72 -12.80 -3.07 -2.24
CA ASN A 72 -11.99 -3.39 -1.06
C ASN A 72 -10.50 -3.23 -1.32
N LEU A 73 -10.01 -3.67 -2.48
CA LEU A 73 -8.62 -3.47 -2.86
C LEU A 73 -8.28 -1.98 -2.98
N ALA A 74 -9.13 -1.19 -3.64
CA ALA A 74 -8.98 0.25 -3.75
C ALA A 74 -8.99 0.95 -2.38
N LEU A 75 -9.87 0.53 -1.47
CA LEU A 75 -9.94 1.06 -0.11
C LEU A 75 -8.66 0.76 0.68
N ARG A 76 -8.13 -0.47 0.58
CA ARG A 76 -6.85 -0.84 1.20
C ARG A 76 -5.70 -0.01 0.65
N ARG A 77 -5.72 0.30 -0.66
CA ARG A 77 -4.75 1.19 -1.29
C ARG A 77 -4.79 2.60 -0.72
N ALA A 78 -5.98 3.18 -0.67
CA ALA A 78 -6.15 4.53 -0.16
C ALA A 78 -5.77 4.66 1.33
N ARG A 79 -6.08 3.66 2.17
CA ARG A 79 -5.65 3.64 3.58
C ARG A 79 -4.14 3.63 3.72
N ALA A 80 -3.47 2.77 2.96
CA ALA A 80 -2.02 2.68 3.00
C ALA A 80 -1.35 3.99 2.53
N ARG A 81 -1.92 4.71 1.54
CA ARG A 81 -1.46 6.05 1.14
C ARG A 81 -1.51 7.04 2.31
N VAL A 82 -2.65 7.15 3.01
CA VAL A 82 -2.80 8.04 4.18
C VAL A 82 -1.80 7.67 5.29
N GLU A 83 -1.68 6.38 5.60
CA GLU A 83 -0.73 5.93 6.60
C GLU A 83 0.74 6.11 6.16
N ALA A 84 1.06 6.14 4.86
CA ALA A 84 2.44 6.37 4.38
C ALA A 84 2.90 7.80 4.67
N ILE A 85 1.98 8.77 4.54
CA ILE A 85 2.22 10.17 4.92
C ILE A 85 2.52 10.27 6.43
N ASN A 86 1.73 9.58 7.27
CA ASN A 86 1.91 9.62 8.72
C ASN A 86 3.22 8.99 9.22
N VAL A 87 3.87 8.14 8.43
CA VAL A 87 5.17 7.51 8.79
C VAL A 87 6.35 8.43 8.44
N ILE A 88 6.15 9.41 7.56
CA ILE A 88 7.19 10.36 7.11
C ILE A 88 7.23 11.62 7.98
N SER A 89 6.14 11.92 8.68
CA SER A 89 6.03 13.07 9.60
C SER A 89 6.76 12.88 10.92
#